data_AF-Q5C3Y5-F1
#
_entry.id   AF-Q5C3Y5-F1
#
_cell.length_a   1.000
_cell.length_b   1.000
_cell.length_c   1.000
_cell.angle_alpha   90.00
_cell.angle_beta   90.00
_cell.angle_gamma   90.00
#
_symmetry.space_group_name_H-M   'P 1'
#
loop_
_entity.id
_entity.type
_entity.pdbx_description
1 polymer ?
#
loop_
_entity_poly.entity_id
_entity_poly.type
_entity_poly.pdbx_seq_one_letter_code
_entity_poly.pdbx_strand_id
1 'polypeptide(L)'
;MDELSWGVELWDQVENIFKHETDQIGLTESYFKLFSDVQKLEHEFGKKLRKTVSVYLPRKKPDVDELSSVLTYSSIVPQILEMGVAHEASSKKLNETVVNPLKIQVENEKRSLEKQRSHWLKLNATMEQSRKQLELSWQKYVTNFKEKQKAYEVSEKAQNDIQLARVDQQKFEALYQSKIQSFDHSSRNYADELAKYNSSNRRHFRTDIVAFVDDIECSSRMRNNRT
;
A
#
# COMPACT_ATOMS: atom_id res chain seq x y z
N MET A 1 14.09 -23.73 12.55
CA MET A 1 13.50 -22.55 13.20
C MET A 1 12.67 -21.94 12.11
N ASP A 2 11.35 -22.14 12.15
CA ASP A 2 10.47 -21.60 11.10
C ASP A 2 10.64 -20.08 11.13
N GLU A 3 11.02 -19.47 10.01
CA GLU A 3 11.11 -18.01 9.92
C GLU A 3 9.72 -17.43 10.21
N LEU A 4 9.62 -16.72 11.32
CA LEU A 4 8.43 -15.93 11.66
C LEU A 4 8.23 -14.89 10.55
N SER A 5 7.14 -14.99 9.81
CA SER A 5 6.78 -14.02 8.75
C SER A 5 5.79 -12.98 9.27
N TRP A 6 5.82 -11.78 8.71
CA TRP A 6 4.85 -10.74 9.06
C TRP A 6 3.42 -11.20 8.72
N GLY A 7 3.24 -12.00 7.67
CA GLY A 7 1.95 -12.51 7.27
C GLY A 7 1.27 -13.36 8.33
N VAL A 8 2.03 -14.03 9.20
CA VAL A 8 1.48 -14.84 10.29
C VAL A 8 1.41 -14.06 11.60
N GLU A 9 2.43 -13.26 11.91
CA GLU A 9 2.56 -12.61 13.21
C GLU A 9 1.86 -11.24 13.29
N LEU A 10 1.67 -10.57 12.15
CA LEU A 10 1.21 -9.18 12.06
C LEU A 10 0.01 -9.00 11.12
N TRP A 11 -0.74 -10.07 10.85
CA TRP A 11 -1.88 -10.07 9.93
C TRP A 11 -2.97 -9.04 10.29
N ASP A 12 -3.10 -8.69 11.57
CA ASP A 12 -4.05 -7.71 12.11
C ASP A 12 -3.45 -6.30 12.26
N GLN A 13 -2.16 -6.11 11.95
CA GLN A 13 -1.40 -4.88 12.17
C GLN A 13 -1.14 -4.09 10.88
N VAL A 14 -1.92 -4.30 9.82
CA VAL A 14 -1.68 -3.71 8.49
C VAL A 14 -1.55 -2.19 8.50
N GLU A 15 -2.35 -1.48 9.30
CA GLU A 15 -2.24 -0.02 9.42
C GLU A 15 -0.91 0.43 10.07
N ASN A 16 -0.43 -0.32 11.07
CA ASN A 16 0.87 -0.08 11.68
C ASN A 16 2.01 -0.40 10.73
N ILE A 17 1.88 -1.46 9.93
CA ILE A 17 2.83 -1.79 8.85
C ILE A 17 2.87 -0.67 7.81
N PHE A 18 1.71 -0.14 7.38
CA PHE A 18 1.68 0.98 6.45
C PHE A 18 2.32 2.24 7.01
N LYS A 19 2.13 2.52 8.31
CA LYS A 19 2.82 3.61 8.98
C LYS A 19 4.33 3.38 8.98
N HIS A 20 4.78 2.18 9.38
CA HIS A 20 6.19 1.80 9.35
C HIS A 20 6.79 1.98 7.96
N GLU A 21 6.15 1.46 6.91
CA GLU A 21 6.62 1.61 5.53
C GLU A 21 6.67 3.08 5.07
N THR A 22 5.70 3.90 5.50
CA THR A 22 5.71 5.34 5.20
C THR A 22 6.91 6.02 5.86
N ASP A 23 7.20 5.69 7.12
CA ASP A 23 8.33 6.24 7.87
C ASP A 23 9.67 5.81 7.24
N GLN A 24 9.80 4.54 6.81
CA GLN A 24 11.00 4.04 6.11
C GLN A 24 11.23 4.75 4.78
N ILE A 25 10.18 4.97 3.99
CA ILE A 25 10.28 5.75 2.74
C ILE A 25 10.71 7.19 3.06
N GLY A 26 10.20 7.78 4.14
CA GLY A 26 10.59 9.10 4.61
C GLY A 26 12.08 9.18 5.00
N LEU A 27 12.66 8.11 5.53
CA LEU A 27 14.09 8.02 5.78
C LEU A 27 14.89 7.98 4.46
N THR A 28 14.47 7.15 3.48
CA THR A 28 15.07 7.12 2.14
C THR A 28 15.01 8.48 1.44
N GLU A 29 13.90 9.21 1.58
CA GLU A 29 13.76 10.59 1.12
C GLU A 29 14.75 11.55 1.79
N SER A 30 15.00 11.37 3.08
CA SER A 30 15.95 12.18 3.82
C SER A 30 17.37 11.94 3.31
N TYR A 31 17.74 10.70 3.01
CA TYR A 31 19.02 10.39 2.35
C TYR A 31 19.12 11.02 0.96
N PHE A 32 18.07 10.86 0.13
CA PHE A 32 18.02 11.49 -1.19
C PHE A 32 18.27 13.00 -1.11
N LYS A 33 17.57 13.68 -0.19
CA LYS A 33 17.72 15.13 0.00
C LYS A 33 19.13 15.51 0.44
N LEU A 34 19.69 14.81 1.43
CA LEU A 34 21.06 15.03 1.91
C LEU A 34 22.07 14.91 0.76
N PHE A 35 22.05 13.82 0.01
CA PHE A 35 22.99 13.61 -1.08
C PHE A 35 22.78 14.57 -2.25
N SER A 36 21.53 14.98 -2.51
CA SER A 36 21.25 16.03 -3.52
C SER A 36 21.86 17.37 -3.11
N ASP A 37 21.75 17.75 -1.84
CA ASP A 37 22.31 19.01 -1.34
C ASP A 37 23.84 18.99 -1.31
N VAL A 38 24.45 17.87 -0.88
CA VAL A 38 25.91 17.64 -0.95
C VAL A 38 26.41 17.71 -2.39
N GLN A 39 25.71 17.08 -3.32
CA GLN A 39 26.06 17.08 -4.74
C GLN A 39 26.04 18.50 -5.32
N LYS A 40 25.01 19.30 -5.03
CA LYS A 40 24.92 20.70 -5.47
C LYS A 40 26.03 21.55 -4.87
N LEU A 41 26.31 21.36 -3.58
CA LEU A 41 27.38 22.09 -2.89
C LEU A 41 28.74 21.83 -3.55
N GLU A 42 29.05 20.56 -3.83
CA GLU A 42 30.29 20.15 -4.51
C GLU A 42 30.38 20.74 -5.93
N HIS A 43 29.27 20.75 -6.67
CA HIS A 43 29.21 21.35 -8.01
C HIS A 43 29.51 22.84 -7.98
N GLU A 44 28.84 23.58 -7.09
CA GLU A 44 29.00 25.02 -6.94
C GLU A 44 30.41 25.38 -6.44
N PHE A 45 30.99 24.56 -5.56
CA PHE A 45 32.38 24.74 -5.12
C PHE A 45 33.35 24.64 -6.30
N GLY A 46 33.29 23.55 -7.09
CA GLY A 46 34.17 23.37 -8.26
C GLY A 46 34.03 24.52 -9.27
N LYS A 47 32.79 24.89 -9.59
CA LYS A 47 32.48 25.99 -10.52
C LYS A 47 32.98 27.33 -10.03
N LYS A 48 32.77 27.66 -8.75
CA LYS A 48 33.22 28.92 -8.15
C LYS A 48 34.74 28.96 -8.05
N LEU A 49 35.39 27.85 -7.69
CA LEU A 49 36.85 27.73 -7.68
C LEU A 49 37.42 28.03 -9.07
N ARG A 50 36.89 27.40 -10.13
CA ARG A 50 37.38 27.69 -11.49
C ARG A 50 37.18 29.15 -11.89
N LYS A 51 36.00 29.70 -11.65
CA LYS A 51 35.69 31.09 -11.99
C LYS A 51 36.65 32.05 -11.27
N THR A 52 36.88 31.85 -9.98
CA THR A 52 37.80 32.67 -9.19
C THR A 52 39.22 32.56 -9.72
N VAL A 53 39.74 31.35 -9.93
CA VAL A 53 41.14 31.11 -10.31
C VAL A 53 41.42 31.55 -11.75
N SER A 54 40.44 31.47 -12.66
CA SER A 54 40.61 31.85 -14.07
C SER A 54 41.05 33.31 -14.28
N VAL A 55 40.69 34.21 -13.35
CA VAL A 55 41.08 35.63 -13.41
C VAL A 55 42.57 35.83 -13.11
N TYR A 56 43.16 34.88 -12.39
CA TYR A 56 44.57 34.88 -11.97
C TYR A 56 45.49 34.12 -12.94
N LEU A 57 44.95 33.58 -14.04
CA LEU A 57 45.73 32.87 -15.04
C LEU A 57 46.80 33.80 -15.65
N PRO A 58 48.08 33.37 -15.71
CA PRO A 58 49.12 34.15 -16.38
C PRO A 58 48.74 34.46 -17.82
N ARG A 59 48.80 35.74 -18.21
CA ARG A 59 48.45 36.18 -19.58
C ARG A 59 49.57 35.93 -20.60
N LYS A 60 50.81 35.77 -20.11
CA LYS A 60 51.98 35.44 -20.92
C LYS A 60 52.50 34.08 -20.49
N LYS A 61 53.00 33.29 -21.44
CA LYS A 61 53.80 32.12 -21.10
C LYS A 61 55.09 32.60 -20.47
N PRO A 62 55.49 32.07 -19.30
CA PRO A 62 56.74 32.46 -18.68
C PRO A 62 57.91 32.00 -19.55
N ASP A 63 58.93 32.84 -19.70
CA ASP A 63 60.19 32.48 -20.34
C ASP A 63 61.01 31.57 -19.42
N VAL A 64 61.88 30.74 -19.98
CA VAL A 64 62.73 29.81 -19.22
C VAL A 64 63.72 30.56 -18.32
N ASP A 65 64.05 31.80 -18.70
CA ASP A 65 64.94 32.71 -17.97
C ASP A 65 64.21 33.56 -16.90
N GLU A 66 62.91 33.36 -16.67
CA GLU A 66 62.17 34.07 -15.62
C GLU A 66 62.55 33.61 -14.19
N LEU A 67 62.29 34.48 -13.21
CA LEU A 67 62.48 34.16 -11.80
C LEU A 67 61.70 32.89 -11.42
N SER A 68 62.31 31.99 -10.64
CA SER A 68 61.67 30.71 -10.24
C SER A 68 60.29 30.88 -9.60
N SER A 69 60.02 32.00 -8.93
CA SER A 69 58.71 32.31 -8.35
C SER A 69 57.61 32.51 -9.41
N VAL A 70 57.94 33.07 -10.58
CA VAL A 70 56.98 33.29 -11.68
C VAL A 70 56.67 31.98 -12.41
N LEU A 71 57.69 31.14 -12.60
CA LEU A 71 57.51 29.78 -13.11
C LEU A 71 56.65 28.93 -12.16
N THR A 72 56.91 29.02 -10.85
CA THR A 72 56.12 28.31 -9.82
C THR A 72 54.66 28.77 -9.84
N TYR A 73 54.40 30.08 -9.81
CA TYR A 73 53.04 30.62 -9.90
C TYR A 73 52.31 30.16 -11.17
N SER A 74 53.00 30.22 -12.31
CA SER A 74 52.45 29.80 -13.60
C SER A 74 52.12 28.30 -13.67
N SER A 75 52.78 27.48 -12.84
CA SER A 75 52.47 26.05 -12.70
C SER A 75 51.34 25.74 -11.70
N ILE A 76 51.20 26.53 -10.63
CA ILE A 76 50.22 26.28 -9.55
C ILE A 76 48.81 26.68 -9.98
N VAL A 77 48.64 27.84 -10.64
CA VAL A 77 47.31 28.35 -11.00
C VAL A 77 46.51 27.37 -11.89
N PRO A 78 47.10 26.73 -12.93
CA PRO A 78 46.43 25.67 -13.69
C PRO A 78 46.04 24.45 -12.85
N GLN A 79 46.88 24.03 -11.89
CA GLN A 79 46.56 22.89 -11.01
C GLN A 79 45.31 23.18 -10.17
N ILE A 80 45.13 24.40 -9.66
CA ILE A 80 43.92 24.77 -8.91
C ILE A 80 42.68 24.82 -9.84
N LEU A 81 42.84 25.20 -11.11
CA LEU A 81 41.75 25.07 -12.10
C LEU A 81 41.35 23.60 -12.34
N GLU A 82 42.34 22.72 -12.46
CA GLU A 82 42.11 21.27 -12.59
C GLU A 82 41.43 20.70 -11.35
N MET A 83 41.78 21.16 -10.14
CA MET A 83 41.03 20.80 -8.92
C MET A 83 39.55 21.17 -9.05
N GLY A 84 39.23 22.37 -9.54
CA GLY A 84 37.84 22.77 -9.78
C GLY A 84 37.11 21.87 -10.79
N VAL A 85 37.79 21.43 -11.84
CA VAL A 85 37.26 20.43 -12.80
C VAL A 85 37.03 19.09 -12.11
N ALA A 86 37.95 18.64 -11.27
CA ALA A 86 37.82 17.38 -10.52
C ALA A 86 36.62 17.40 -9.57
N HIS A 87 36.38 18.51 -8.87
CA HIS A 87 35.18 18.69 -8.03
C HIS A 87 33.88 18.63 -8.85
N GLU A 88 33.82 19.29 -10.01
CA GLU A 88 32.64 19.19 -10.89
C GLU A 88 32.42 17.76 -11.41
N ALA A 89 33.49 17.06 -11.78
CA ALA A 89 33.42 15.66 -12.21
C ALA A 89 32.98 14.72 -11.06
N SER A 90 33.50 14.94 -9.85
CA SER A 90 33.09 14.22 -8.63
C SER A 90 31.60 14.43 -8.34
N SER A 91 31.13 15.67 -8.39
CA SER A 91 29.72 16.01 -8.23
C SER A 91 28.83 15.34 -9.29
N LYS A 92 29.25 15.33 -10.56
CA LYS A 92 28.52 14.64 -11.63
C LYS A 92 28.43 13.13 -11.34
N LYS A 93 29.53 12.50 -10.93
CA LYS A 93 29.56 11.09 -10.55
C LYS A 93 28.61 10.81 -9.38
N LEU A 94 28.65 11.63 -8.32
CA LEU A 94 27.74 11.52 -7.18
C LEU A 94 26.26 11.62 -7.61
N ASN A 95 25.96 12.52 -8.55
CA ASN A 95 24.61 12.67 -9.10
C ASN A 95 24.15 11.38 -9.81
N GLU A 96 25.01 10.82 -10.67
CA GLU A 96 24.70 9.65 -11.49
C GLU A 96 24.64 8.36 -10.67
N THR A 97 25.56 8.14 -9.73
CA THR A 97 25.69 6.88 -9.01
C THR A 97 24.90 6.81 -7.71
N VAL A 98 24.48 7.96 -7.15
CA VAL A 98 23.79 8.01 -5.85
C VAL A 98 22.48 8.77 -5.94
N VAL A 99 22.50 10.06 -6.32
CA VAL A 99 21.32 10.94 -6.25
C VAL A 99 20.19 10.45 -7.17
N ASN A 100 20.50 10.14 -8.43
CA ASN A 100 19.51 9.65 -9.40
C ASN A 100 18.92 8.28 -9.00
N PRO A 101 19.73 7.26 -8.62
CA PRO A 101 19.20 6.01 -8.09
C PRO A 101 18.29 6.18 -6.87
N LEU A 102 18.69 7.00 -5.89
CA LEU A 102 17.87 7.27 -4.69
C LEU A 102 16.55 7.94 -5.05
N LYS A 103 16.56 8.90 -5.98
CA LYS A 103 15.33 9.53 -6.48
C LYS A 103 14.37 8.50 -7.08
N ILE A 104 14.88 7.65 -7.97
CA ILE A 104 14.08 6.60 -8.62
C ILE A 104 13.56 5.61 -7.58
N GLN A 105 14.38 5.24 -6.60
CA GLN A 105 14.00 4.36 -5.50
C GLN A 105 12.81 4.94 -4.71
N VAL A 106 12.91 6.18 -4.25
CA VAL A 106 11.82 6.88 -3.53
C VAL A 106 10.53 6.89 -4.34
N GLU A 107 10.59 7.26 -5.63
CA GLU A 107 9.41 7.34 -6.50
C GLU A 107 8.75 5.96 -6.71
N ASN A 108 9.56 4.92 -6.85
CA ASN A 108 9.08 3.54 -6.99
C ASN A 108 8.47 3.02 -5.69
N GLU A 109 9.09 3.28 -4.54
CA GLU A 109 8.59 2.85 -3.23
C GLU A 109 7.26 3.53 -2.90
N LYS A 110 7.13 4.84 -3.13
CA LYS A 110 5.85 5.56 -2.99
C LYS A 110 4.74 4.94 -3.84
N ARG A 111 5.05 4.66 -5.11
CA ARG A 111 4.10 4.05 -6.05
C ARG A 111 3.72 2.63 -5.62
N SER A 112 4.68 1.85 -5.13
CA SER A 112 4.46 0.48 -4.64
C SER A 112 3.57 0.49 -3.40
N LEU A 113 3.84 1.36 -2.43
CA LEU A 113 3.03 1.50 -1.23
C LEU A 113 1.59 1.93 -1.55
N GLU A 114 1.39 2.85 -2.50
CA GLU A 114 0.04 3.25 -2.92
C GLU A 114 -0.74 2.10 -3.57
N LYS A 115 -0.06 1.27 -4.38
CA LYS A 115 -0.67 0.05 -4.93
C LYS A 115 -1.06 -0.94 -3.81
N GLN A 116 -0.22 -1.11 -2.80
CA GLN A 116 -0.51 -1.97 -1.64
C GLN A 116 -1.69 -1.45 -0.84
N ARG A 117 -1.79 -0.13 -0.58
CA ARG A 117 -2.95 0.50 0.06
C ARG A 117 -4.24 0.27 -0.74
N SER A 118 -4.17 0.47 -2.05
CA SER A 118 -5.30 0.21 -2.96
C SER A 118 -5.72 -1.27 -2.96
N HIS A 119 -4.76 -2.19 -2.88
CA HIS A 119 -5.04 -3.63 -2.80
C HIS A 119 -5.72 -3.99 -1.46
N TRP A 120 -5.21 -3.47 -0.34
CA TRP A 120 -5.81 -3.64 0.98
C TRP A 120 -7.27 -3.18 1.03
N LEU A 121 -7.55 -1.98 0.51
CA LEU A 121 -8.92 -1.45 0.45
C LEU A 121 -9.86 -2.37 -0.34
N LYS A 122 -9.40 -2.91 -1.48
CA LYS A 122 -10.18 -3.86 -2.27
C LYS A 122 -10.43 -5.16 -1.52
N LEU A 123 -9.40 -5.69 -0.86
CA LEU A 123 -9.49 -6.93 -0.10
C LEU A 123 -10.52 -6.83 1.03
N ASN A 124 -10.49 -5.73 1.79
CA ASN A 124 -11.47 -5.45 2.84
C ASN A 124 -12.87 -5.17 2.28
N ALA A 125 -12.98 -4.44 1.16
CA ALA A 125 -14.27 -4.17 0.54
C ALA A 125 -14.98 -5.45 0.06
N THR A 126 -14.24 -6.41 -0.50
CA THR A 126 -14.78 -7.72 -0.89
C THR A 126 -15.32 -8.48 0.34
N MET A 127 -14.56 -8.47 1.43
CA MET A 127 -14.97 -9.14 2.67
C MET A 127 -16.21 -8.47 3.29
N GLU A 128 -16.25 -7.15 3.32
CA GLU A 128 -17.37 -6.36 3.81
C GLU A 128 -18.63 -6.54 2.95
N GLN A 129 -18.49 -6.65 1.63
CA GLN A 129 -19.60 -6.96 0.73
C GLN A 129 -20.18 -8.34 1.02
N SER A 130 -19.33 -9.36 1.21
CA SER A 130 -19.78 -10.72 1.56
C SER A 130 -20.51 -10.73 2.92
N ARG A 131 -20.00 -9.98 3.91
CA ARG A 131 -20.66 -9.80 5.21
C ARG A 131 -22.05 -9.17 5.07
N LYS A 132 -22.18 -8.11 4.27
CA LYS A 132 -23.47 -7.44 4.01
C LYS A 132 -24.47 -8.36 3.32
N GLN A 133 -24.03 -9.17 2.36
CA GLN A 133 -24.89 -10.15 1.69
C GLN A 133 -25.43 -11.21 2.66
N LEU A 134 -24.55 -11.75 3.52
CA LEU A 134 -24.94 -12.67 4.58
C LEU A 134 -25.99 -12.02 5.51
N GLU A 135 -25.72 -10.80 5.98
CA GLU A 135 -26.63 -10.05 6.87
C GLU A 135 -28.01 -9.86 6.24
N LEU A 136 -28.08 -9.45 4.97
CA LEU A 136 -29.35 -9.29 4.25
C LEU A 136 -30.12 -10.62 4.13
N SER A 137 -29.43 -11.72 3.84
CA SER A 137 -30.05 -13.04 3.75
C SER A 137 -30.58 -13.51 5.11
N TRP A 138 -29.85 -13.24 6.19
CA TRP A 138 -30.26 -13.54 7.56
C TRP A 138 -31.50 -12.73 7.96
N GLN A 139 -31.53 -11.43 7.69
CA GLN A 139 -32.69 -10.57 7.98
C GLN A 139 -33.95 -11.06 7.26
N LYS A 140 -33.83 -11.48 5.99
CA LYS A 140 -34.94 -12.06 5.21
C LYS A 140 -35.41 -13.39 5.80
N TYR A 141 -34.48 -14.27 6.20
CA TYR A 141 -34.80 -15.52 6.90
C TYR A 141 -35.58 -15.28 8.19
N VAL A 142 -35.12 -14.37 9.05
CA VAL A 142 -35.79 -14.03 10.31
C VAL A 142 -37.19 -13.44 10.08
N THR A 143 -37.32 -12.58 9.07
CA THR A 143 -38.61 -11.97 8.71
C THR A 143 -39.61 -13.03 8.25
N ASN A 144 -39.21 -13.89 7.30
CA ASN A 144 -40.08 -14.95 6.79
C ASN A 144 -40.43 -15.98 7.86
N PHE A 145 -39.52 -16.26 8.81
CA PHE A 145 -39.82 -17.11 9.96
C PHE A 145 -40.96 -16.54 10.82
N LYS A 146 -40.88 -15.25 11.16
CA LYS A 146 -41.93 -14.56 11.93
C LYS A 146 -43.26 -14.50 11.18
N GLU A 147 -43.22 -14.25 9.88
CA GLU A 147 -44.44 -14.26 9.04
C GLU A 147 -45.08 -15.64 8.96
N LYS A 148 -44.28 -16.70 8.84
CA LYS A 148 -44.74 -18.10 8.88
C LYS A 148 -45.41 -18.40 10.23
N GLN A 149 -44.78 -18.02 11.33
CA GLN A 149 -45.32 -18.25 12.68
C GLN A 149 -46.66 -17.53 12.87
N LYS A 150 -46.75 -16.26 12.44
CA LYS A 150 -48.00 -15.51 12.49
C LYS A 150 -49.10 -16.15 11.63
N ALA A 151 -48.78 -16.60 10.42
CA ALA A 151 -49.74 -17.26 9.54
C ALA A 151 -50.22 -18.61 10.08
N TYR A 152 -49.34 -19.36 10.75
CA TYR A 152 -49.69 -20.60 11.45
C TYR A 152 -50.74 -20.34 12.54
N GLU A 153 -50.49 -19.38 13.44
CA GLU A 153 -51.43 -19.04 14.52
C GLU A 153 -52.81 -18.61 14.00
N VAL A 154 -52.86 -17.90 12.87
CA VAL A 154 -54.12 -17.49 12.23
C VAL A 154 -54.83 -18.68 11.58
N SER A 155 -54.11 -19.55 10.86
CA SER A 155 -54.68 -20.76 10.26
C SER A 155 -55.24 -21.69 11.33
N GLU A 156 -54.48 -21.93 12.40
CA GLU A 156 -54.89 -22.78 13.51
C GLU A 156 -56.15 -22.25 14.19
N LYS A 157 -56.24 -20.94 14.45
CA LYS A 157 -57.45 -20.32 14.99
C LYS A 157 -58.65 -20.47 14.06
N ALA A 158 -58.45 -20.24 12.75
CA ALA A 158 -59.49 -20.37 11.75
C ALA A 158 -60.02 -21.82 11.64
N GLN A 159 -59.14 -22.82 11.70
CA GLN A 159 -59.51 -24.24 11.64
C GLN A 159 -60.30 -24.70 12.87
N ASN A 160 -60.07 -24.07 14.02
CA ASN A 160 -60.80 -24.35 15.25
C ASN A 160 -62.11 -23.56 15.38
N ASP A 161 -62.39 -22.61 14.49
CA ASP A 161 -63.63 -21.82 14.49
C ASP A 161 -64.75 -22.52 13.71
N ILE A 162 -65.69 -23.09 14.45
CA ILE A 162 -66.86 -23.80 13.92
C ILE A 162 -67.82 -22.86 13.18
N GLN A 163 -67.80 -21.56 13.47
CA GLN A 163 -68.67 -20.56 12.84
C GLN A 163 -68.08 -20.00 11.53
N LEU A 164 -66.78 -20.23 11.27
CA LEU A 164 -66.11 -19.72 10.09
C LEU A 164 -66.43 -20.57 8.85
N ALA A 165 -66.71 -19.91 7.72
CA ALA A 165 -66.98 -20.61 6.48
C ALA A 165 -65.78 -21.43 6.01
N ARG A 166 -66.03 -22.63 5.48
CA ARG A 166 -64.99 -23.55 4.98
C ARG A 166 -64.07 -22.91 3.93
N VAL A 167 -64.60 -22.00 3.11
CA VAL A 167 -63.81 -21.27 2.10
C VAL A 167 -62.79 -20.32 2.76
N ASP A 168 -63.16 -19.68 3.87
CA ASP A 168 -62.28 -18.79 4.61
C ASP A 168 -61.23 -19.59 5.40
N GLN A 169 -61.59 -20.74 5.96
CA GLN A 169 -60.63 -21.69 6.54
C GLN A 169 -59.57 -22.12 5.51
N GLN A 170 -60.00 -22.51 4.30
CA GLN A 170 -59.08 -22.87 3.22
C GLN A 170 -58.19 -21.71 2.77
N LYS A 171 -58.69 -20.48 2.81
CA LYS A 171 -57.92 -19.27 2.48
C LYS A 171 -56.78 -19.04 3.47
N PHE A 172 -57.03 -19.17 4.78
CA PHE A 172 -55.97 -19.03 5.78
C PHE A 172 -54.94 -20.16 5.72
N GLU A 173 -55.38 -21.39 5.42
CA GLU A 173 -54.45 -22.51 5.20
C GLU A 173 -53.59 -22.30 3.95
N ALA A 174 -54.15 -21.84 2.83
CA ALA A 174 -53.39 -21.51 1.64
C ALA A 174 -52.36 -20.39 1.89
N LEU A 175 -52.71 -19.38 2.70
CA LEU A 175 -51.78 -18.34 3.11
C LEU A 175 -50.62 -18.89 3.96
N TYR A 176 -50.93 -19.77 4.92
CA TYR A 176 -49.90 -20.43 5.74
C TYR A 176 -48.94 -21.27 4.87
N GLN A 177 -49.45 -22.07 3.95
CA GLN A 177 -48.63 -22.85 3.01
C GLN A 177 -47.73 -21.95 2.14
N SER A 178 -48.24 -20.81 1.68
CA SER A 178 -47.43 -19.82 0.96
C SER A 178 -46.29 -19.24 1.81
N LYS A 179 -46.53 -19.00 3.11
CA LYS A 179 -45.50 -18.54 4.04
C LYS A 179 -44.48 -19.62 4.39
N ILE A 180 -44.87 -20.90 4.44
CA ILE A 180 -43.92 -22.03 4.54
C ILE A 180 -42.95 -22.00 3.35
N GLN A 181 -43.47 -21.95 2.11
CA GLN A 181 -42.63 -21.92 0.91
C GLN A 181 -41.66 -20.74 0.90
N SER A 182 -42.14 -19.56 1.31
CA SER A 182 -41.32 -18.35 1.42
C SER A 182 -40.20 -18.50 2.47
N PHE A 183 -40.53 -19.09 3.63
CA PHE A 183 -39.55 -19.40 4.67
C PHE A 183 -38.51 -20.40 4.20
N ASP A 184 -38.92 -21.52 3.59
CA ASP A 184 -38.02 -22.56 3.09
C ASP A 184 -37.04 -22.00 2.06
N HIS A 185 -37.53 -21.15 1.15
CA HIS A 185 -36.67 -20.46 0.19
C HIS A 185 -35.64 -19.55 0.89
N SER A 186 -36.08 -18.71 1.84
CA SER A 186 -35.15 -17.84 2.58
C SER A 186 -34.17 -18.61 3.46
N SER A 187 -34.56 -19.77 4.01
CA SER A 187 -33.70 -20.64 4.82
C SER A 187 -32.58 -21.26 3.97
N ARG A 188 -32.90 -21.73 2.76
CA ARG A 188 -31.90 -22.25 1.81
C ARG A 188 -30.93 -21.16 1.39
N ASN A 189 -31.45 -19.99 0.99
CA ASN A 189 -30.60 -18.86 0.58
C ASN A 189 -29.66 -18.40 1.71
N TYR A 190 -30.16 -18.31 2.95
CA TYR A 190 -29.31 -17.96 4.09
C TYR A 190 -28.21 -19.01 4.33
N ALA A 191 -28.55 -20.29 4.27
CA ALA A 191 -27.56 -21.37 4.42
C ALA A 191 -26.48 -21.31 3.33
N ASP A 192 -26.86 -21.05 2.08
CA ASP A 192 -25.94 -20.91 0.96
C ASP A 192 -25.01 -19.70 1.12
N GLU A 193 -25.55 -18.53 1.47
CA GLU A 193 -24.75 -17.32 1.73
C GLU A 193 -23.82 -17.49 2.93
N LEU A 194 -24.24 -18.21 3.98
CA LEU A 194 -23.40 -18.53 5.13
C LEU A 194 -22.22 -19.44 4.74
N ALA A 195 -22.46 -20.46 3.91
CA ALA A 195 -21.41 -21.34 3.42
C ALA A 195 -20.39 -20.59 2.55
N LYS A 196 -20.86 -19.69 1.68
CA LYS A 196 -20.01 -18.80 0.88
C LYS A 196 -19.18 -17.87 1.77
N TYR A 197 -19.83 -17.16 2.70
CA TYR A 197 -19.16 -16.25 3.63
C TYR A 197 -18.07 -16.97 4.43
N ASN A 198 -18.37 -18.14 5.01
CA ASN A 198 -17.40 -18.90 5.79
C ASN A 198 -16.18 -19.32 4.97
N SER A 199 -16.38 -19.67 3.69
CA SER A 199 -15.29 -20.06 2.79
C SER A 199 -14.43 -18.84 2.41
N SER A 200 -15.07 -17.72 2.07
CA SER A 200 -14.38 -16.44 1.81
C SER A 200 -13.63 -15.94 3.04
N ASN A 201 -14.25 -15.99 4.23
CA ASN A 201 -13.65 -15.57 5.49
C ASN A 201 -12.39 -16.37 5.82
N ARG A 202 -12.46 -17.70 5.70
CA ARG A 202 -11.29 -18.56 5.91
C ARG A 202 -10.17 -18.23 4.93
N ARG A 203 -10.49 -18.07 3.64
CA ARG A 203 -9.49 -17.72 2.61
C ARG A 203 -8.86 -16.35 2.89
N HIS A 204 -9.68 -15.37 3.24
CA HIS A 204 -9.25 -14.00 3.52
C HIS A 204 -8.21 -13.97 4.65
N PHE A 205 -8.51 -14.56 5.82
CA PHE A 205 -7.60 -14.52 6.97
C PHE A 205 -6.46 -15.54 6.92
N ARG A 206 -6.63 -16.70 6.28
CA ARG A 206 -5.59 -17.74 6.24
C ARG A 206 -4.66 -17.65 5.04
N THR A 207 -5.02 -16.88 4.02
CA THR A 207 -4.28 -16.86 2.75
C THR A 207 -4.13 -15.45 2.23
N ASP A 208 -5.22 -14.73 1.97
CA ASP A 208 -5.12 -13.48 1.23
C ASP A 208 -4.43 -12.37 2.06
N ILE A 209 -4.75 -12.22 3.35
CA ILE A 209 -4.07 -11.26 4.25
C ILE A 209 -2.62 -11.67 4.49
N VAL A 210 -2.39 -12.96 4.75
CA VAL A 210 -1.03 -13.50 5.01
C VAL A 210 -0.12 -13.16 3.82
N ALA A 211 -0.53 -13.54 2.61
CA ALA A 211 0.23 -13.28 1.40
C ALA A 211 0.39 -11.77 1.13
N PHE A 212 -0.64 -10.97 1.43
CA PHE A 212 -0.56 -9.51 1.29
C PHE A 212 0.50 -8.90 2.21
N VAL A 213 0.54 -9.33 3.47
CA VAL A 213 1.50 -8.81 4.45
C VAL A 213 2.91 -9.33 4.17
N ASP A 214 3.06 -10.59 3.74
CA ASP A 214 4.35 -11.14 3.31
C ASP A 214 4.91 -10.41 2.07
N ASP A 215 4.07 -9.94 1.15
CA ASP A 215 4.49 -9.10 0.01
C ASP A 215 5.04 -7.74 0.47
N ILE A 216 4.41 -7.14 1.48
CA ILE A 216 4.92 -5.90 2.09
C ILE A 216 6.26 -6.17 2.78
N GLU A 217 6.38 -7.25 3.56
CA GLU A 217 7.62 -7.63 4.21
C GLU A 217 8.75 -7.83 3.19
N CYS A 218 8.48 -8.55 2.09
CA CYS A 218 9.44 -8.75 1.01
C CYS A 218 9.91 -7.41 0.42
N SER A 219 8.97 -6.51 0.16
CA SER A 219 9.28 -5.15 -0.32
C SER A 219 10.14 -4.37 0.68
N SER A 220 9.85 -4.49 1.97
CA SER A 220 10.59 -3.86 3.07
C SER A 220 12.01 -4.41 3.20
N ARG A 221 12.18 -5.73 3.17
CA ARG A 221 13.50 -6.40 3.18
C ARG A 221 14.34 -5.99 1.96
N MET A 222 13.72 -5.87 0.79
CA MET A 222 14.40 -5.41 -0.44
C MET A 222 14.87 -3.96 -0.35
N ARG A 223 14.13 -3.07 0.34
CA ARG A 223 14.58 -1.71 0.66
C ARG A 223 15.82 -1.74 1.55
N ASN A 224 15.77 -2.49 2.65
CA ASN A 224 16.84 -2.55 3.65
C ASN A 224 18.15 -3.10 3.06
N ASN A 225 18.09 -3.99 2.07
CA ASN A 225 19.28 -4.50 1.39
C ASN A 225 19.91 -3.50 0.40
N ARG A 226 19.23 -2.39 0.07
CA ARG A 226 19.69 -1.35 -0.87
C ARG A 226 20.26 -0.11 -0.19
N THR A 227 19.79 0.18 1.02
CA THR A 227 20.30 1.22 1.93
C THR A 227 21.49 0.73 2.73
#